data_AF-A0A1M5XLC2-F1
#
_entry.id   AF-A0A1M5XLC2-F1
#
_cell.length_a   1.000
_cell.length_b   1.000
_cell.length_c   1.000
_cell.angle_alpha   90.00
_cell.angle_beta   90.00
_cell.angle_gamma   90.00
#
_symmetry.space_group_name_H-M   'P 1'
#
loop_
_entity.id
_entity.type
_entity.pdbx_description
1 polymer ?
#
loop_
_entity_poly.entity_id
_entity_poly.type
_entity_poly.pdbx_seq_one_letter_code
_entity_poly.pdbx_strand_id
1 'polypeptide(L)'
;MSFAITYGLLFEVTLLHNYFLNNGEETFASMTGEDKEKMLQHFNTDAFTTITPTLETYNELKNYKMVFKKTKTGFRVYIKVKEANELDPFIKVPADLNLKFLIKINDYQFENYTNLDFALNQVFLFSNAKPLTEPVSFEYLPKINDNKLISNDYLVSEETTAILISALQPPEKQDVFGIISLNLQGDNSSGNIVDIAGEIISPNFKIHFDNRKTLWKYINRKAGTEIETNTPKPLTRSGFVEIDPLNDFTPSQLADTQYPNPSVKSITKISSDYYSEIFI
;
A
#
# COMPACT_ATOMS: atom_id res chain seq x y z
N MET A 1 -9.42 -29.10 -34.33
CA MET A 1 -10.23 -28.61 -33.20
C MET A 1 -9.35 -27.68 -32.39
N SER A 2 -9.63 -26.39 -32.40
CA SER A 2 -8.87 -25.39 -31.64
C SER A 2 -9.47 -25.35 -30.23
N PHE A 3 -8.78 -25.90 -29.24
CA PHE A 3 -9.15 -25.69 -27.84
C PHE A 3 -8.94 -24.20 -27.52
N ALA A 4 -9.99 -23.52 -27.09
CA ALA A 4 -9.88 -22.13 -26.69
C ALA A 4 -9.30 -22.11 -25.27
N ILE A 5 -8.12 -21.52 -25.10
CA ILE A 5 -7.51 -21.41 -23.78
C ILE A 5 -8.18 -20.24 -23.05
N THR A 6 -9.07 -20.56 -22.10
CA THR A 6 -9.73 -19.58 -21.23
C THR A 6 -8.97 -19.42 -19.91
N TYR A 7 -8.87 -18.18 -19.43
CA TYR A 7 -8.26 -17.84 -18.15
C TYR A 7 -9.29 -17.11 -17.28
N GLY A 8 -9.48 -17.59 -16.06
CA GLY A 8 -10.26 -16.93 -15.01
C GLY A 8 -9.37 -16.04 -14.14
N LEU A 9 -9.93 -14.98 -13.56
CA LEU A 9 -9.25 -14.18 -12.55
C LEU A 9 -9.18 -14.98 -11.25
N LEU A 10 -7.99 -15.24 -10.71
CA LEU A 10 -7.85 -15.96 -9.44
C LEU A 10 -8.02 -14.99 -8.25
N PHE A 11 -7.30 -13.87 -8.28
CA PHE A 11 -7.46 -12.76 -7.33
C PHE A 11 -6.81 -11.49 -7.86
N GLU A 12 -7.14 -10.36 -7.23
CA GLU A 12 -6.56 -9.06 -7.47
C GLU A 12 -6.03 -8.46 -6.15
N VAL A 13 -4.90 -7.76 -6.23
CA VAL A 13 -4.41 -6.91 -5.15
C VAL A 13 -4.25 -5.50 -5.67
N THR A 14 -5.02 -4.58 -5.07
CA THR A 14 -5.02 -3.16 -5.37
C THR A 14 -4.20 -2.42 -4.32
N LEU A 15 -3.18 -1.69 -4.76
CA LEU A 15 -2.34 -0.82 -3.97
C LEU A 15 -2.71 0.64 -4.24
N LEU A 16 -3.05 1.39 -3.20
CA LEU A 16 -3.42 2.81 -3.25
C LEU A 16 -2.60 3.61 -2.25
N HIS A 17 -2.42 4.90 -2.52
CA HIS A 17 -1.71 5.78 -1.60
C HIS A 17 -2.28 7.20 -1.64
N ASN A 18 -2.75 7.70 -0.49
CA ASN A 18 -3.42 9.00 -0.37
C ASN A 18 -2.57 10.20 -0.80
N TYR A 19 -1.24 10.16 -0.62
CA TYR A 19 -0.34 11.21 -1.10
C TYR A 19 -0.53 11.53 -2.59
N PHE A 20 -0.76 10.51 -3.42
CA PHE A 20 -0.96 10.68 -4.87
C PHE A 20 -2.42 10.87 -5.25
N LEU A 21 -3.36 10.47 -4.39
CA LEU A 21 -4.80 10.39 -4.70
C LEU A 21 -5.62 11.53 -4.09
N ASN A 22 -5.20 12.10 -2.96
CA ASN A 22 -5.85 13.25 -2.34
C ASN A 22 -5.57 14.53 -3.15
N ASN A 23 -6.48 15.49 -3.04
CA ASN A 23 -6.41 16.79 -3.69
C ASN A 23 -6.47 17.88 -2.62
N GLY A 24 -5.31 18.29 -2.10
CA GLY A 24 -5.23 19.17 -0.94
C GLY A 24 -5.87 18.53 0.30
N GLU A 25 -6.86 19.19 0.88
CA GLU A 25 -7.60 18.66 2.04
C GLU A 25 -8.72 17.66 1.64
N GLU A 26 -9.09 17.61 0.37
CA GLU A 26 -10.10 16.66 -0.11
C GLU A 26 -9.51 15.24 -0.20
N THR A 27 -10.08 14.33 0.58
CA THR A 27 -9.63 12.94 0.62
C THR A 27 -10.15 12.12 -0.56
N PHE A 28 -9.34 11.18 -1.05
CA PHE A 28 -9.77 10.27 -2.11
C PHE A 28 -11.06 9.52 -1.76
N ALA A 29 -11.28 9.18 -0.48
CA ALA A 29 -12.49 8.50 -0.04
C ALA A 29 -13.76 9.36 -0.21
N SER A 30 -13.67 10.67 0.06
CA SER A 30 -14.78 11.61 -0.01
C SER A 30 -15.10 12.12 -1.43
N MET A 31 -14.16 11.98 -2.37
CA MET A 31 -14.36 12.41 -3.76
C MET A 31 -15.51 11.69 -4.46
N THR A 32 -16.07 12.36 -5.47
CA THR A 32 -17.06 11.79 -6.40
C THR A 32 -16.46 10.68 -7.24
N GLY A 33 -17.31 9.85 -7.87
CA GLY A 33 -16.84 8.76 -8.75
C GLY A 33 -16.01 9.27 -9.94
N GLU A 34 -16.46 10.35 -10.57
CA GLU A 34 -15.76 10.97 -11.71
C GLU A 34 -14.37 11.49 -11.31
N ASP A 35 -14.26 12.15 -10.15
CA ASP A 35 -12.98 12.69 -9.68
C ASP A 35 -12.02 11.59 -9.21
N LYS A 36 -12.55 10.52 -8.59
CA LYS A 36 -11.78 9.31 -8.28
C LYS A 36 -11.18 8.71 -9.54
N GLU A 37 -11.96 8.58 -10.60
CA GLU A 37 -11.47 8.07 -11.89
C GLU A 37 -10.36 8.94 -12.48
N LYS A 38 -10.51 10.28 -12.43
CA LYS A 38 -9.46 11.21 -12.86
C LYS A 38 -8.16 11.02 -12.07
N MET A 39 -8.25 10.89 -10.74
CA MET A 39 -7.07 10.63 -9.90
C MET A 39 -6.41 9.29 -10.25
N LEU A 40 -7.21 8.24 -10.46
CA LEU A 40 -6.72 6.91 -10.83
C LEU A 40 -6.08 6.86 -12.22
N GLN A 41 -6.49 7.71 -13.16
CA GLN A 41 -5.87 7.77 -14.50
C GLN A 41 -4.39 8.17 -14.45
N HIS A 42 -4.05 9.08 -13.53
CA HIS A 42 -2.68 9.58 -13.31
C HIS A 42 -1.91 8.80 -12.24
N PHE A 43 -2.58 7.91 -11.51
CA PHE A 43 -1.97 7.07 -10.50
C PHE A 43 -1.20 5.89 -11.13
N ASN A 44 0.01 5.64 -10.63
CA ASN A 44 0.78 4.46 -10.97
C ASN A 44 1.64 4.04 -9.78
N THR A 45 1.48 2.79 -9.35
CA THR A 45 2.23 2.17 -8.26
C THR A 45 3.72 2.01 -8.58
N ASP A 46 4.08 1.82 -9.84
CA ASP A 46 5.48 1.72 -10.27
C ASP A 46 6.29 3.00 -9.96
N ALA A 47 5.62 4.12 -9.70
CA ALA A 47 6.26 5.39 -9.34
C ALA A 47 6.90 5.38 -7.94
N PHE A 48 6.48 4.49 -7.04
CA PHE A 48 6.99 4.42 -5.67
C PHE A 48 7.28 3.01 -5.16
N THR A 49 6.78 1.97 -5.83
CA THR A 49 7.01 0.59 -5.43
C THR A 49 7.22 -0.35 -6.61
N THR A 50 7.74 -1.53 -6.33
CA THR A 50 7.81 -2.65 -7.26
C THR A 50 7.31 -3.91 -6.56
N ILE A 51 6.30 -4.55 -7.15
CA ILE A 51 5.77 -5.84 -6.69
C ILE A 51 6.25 -6.95 -7.59
N THR A 52 6.83 -8.02 -7.02
CA THR A 52 7.29 -9.19 -7.77
C THR A 52 6.96 -10.48 -7.05
N PRO A 53 6.52 -11.55 -7.74
CA PRO A 53 6.42 -12.86 -7.11
C PRO A 53 7.80 -13.33 -6.64
N THR A 54 7.83 -14.06 -5.53
CA THR A 54 9.05 -14.79 -5.12
C THR A 54 9.38 -15.88 -6.14
N LEU A 55 10.61 -16.41 -6.12
CA LEU A 55 11.05 -17.48 -7.01
C LEU A 55 10.22 -18.74 -6.82
N GLU A 56 9.91 -19.09 -5.57
CA GLU A 56 9.01 -20.19 -5.23
C GLU A 56 7.64 -19.96 -5.85
N THR A 57 7.05 -18.78 -5.64
CA THR A 57 5.75 -18.43 -6.21
C THR A 57 5.78 -18.42 -7.73
N TYR A 58 6.87 -17.94 -8.36
CA TYR A 58 7.03 -17.95 -9.80
C TYR A 58 7.01 -19.38 -10.38
N ASN A 59 7.61 -20.34 -9.68
CA ASN A 59 7.56 -21.75 -10.06
C ASN A 59 6.15 -22.31 -9.89
N GLU A 60 5.47 -22.00 -8.78
CA GLU A 60 4.07 -22.43 -8.56
C GLU A 60 3.12 -21.86 -9.62
N LEU A 61 3.26 -20.57 -9.96
CA LEU A 61 2.49 -19.95 -11.02
C LEU A 61 2.66 -20.70 -12.35
N LYS A 62 3.88 -21.15 -12.69
CA LYS A 62 4.12 -21.95 -13.89
C LYS A 62 3.50 -23.35 -13.81
N ASN A 63 3.65 -24.02 -12.68
CA ASN A 63 3.16 -25.38 -12.44
C ASN A 63 1.64 -25.45 -12.60
N TYR A 64 0.92 -24.47 -12.05
CA TYR A 64 -0.54 -24.40 -12.09
C TYR A 64 -1.12 -23.60 -13.27
N LYS A 65 -0.29 -23.23 -14.27
CA LYS A 65 -0.71 -22.43 -15.43
C LYS A 65 -1.39 -21.11 -15.01
N MET A 66 -0.84 -20.47 -13.99
CA MET A 66 -1.23 -19.13 -13.56
C MET A 66 -0.38 -18.08 -14.26
N VAL A 67 -0.97 -16.89 -14.44
CA VAL A 67 -0.34 -15.75 -15.10
C VAL A 67 -0.43 -14.55 -14.17
N PHE A 68 0.73 -14.07 -13.72
CA PHE A 68 0.86 -12.82 -12.99
C PHE A 68 0.88 -11.65 -13.98
N LYS A 69 0.01 -10.66 -13.77
CA LYS A 69 -0.08 -9.46 -14.60
C LYS A 69 -0.13 -8.22 -13.71
N LYS A 70 0.86 -7.34 -13.87
CA LYS A 70 0.86 -6.02 -13.22
C LYS A 70 -0.21 -5.12 -13.81
N THR A 71 -0.77 -4.26 -12.98
CA THR A 71 -1.70 -3.18 -13.33
C THR A 71 -1.14 -1.87 -12.80
N LYS A 72 -1.68 -0.72 -13.24
CA LYS A 72 -1.28 0.59 -12.70
C LYS A 72 -1.47 0.69 -11.18
N THR A 73 -2.48 0.00 -10.66
CA THR A 73 -2.90 0.03 -9.26
C THR A 73 -2.48 -1.22 -8.49
N GLY A 74 -1.54 -2.04 -8.98
CA GLY A 74 -1.11 -3.27 -8.29
C GLY A 74 -0.93 -4.44 -9.26
N PHE A 75 -1.64 -5.55 -9.03
CA PHE A 75 -1.54 -6.72 -9.91
C PHE A 75 -2.75 -7.65 -9.82
N ARG A 76 -2.84 -8.54 -10.81
CA ARG A 76 -3.84 -9.61 -10.91
C ARG A 76 -3.14 -10.92 -11.19
N VAL A 77 -3.66 -12.00 -10.63
CA VAL A 77 -3.25 -13.36 -10.98
C VAL A 77 -4.41 -14.03 -11.68
N TYR A 78 -4.15 -14.57 -12.87
CA TYR A 78 -5.10 -15.35 -13.65
C TYR A 78 -4.72 -16.82 -13.57
N ILE A 79 -5.68 -17.72 -13.72
CA ILE A 79 -5.46 -19.16 -13.77
C ILE A 79 -6.18 -19.75 -14.97
N LYS A 80 -5.59 -20.76 -15.61
CA LYS A 80 -6.26 -21.48 -16.69
C LYS A 80 -7.45 -22.26 -16.12
N VAL A 81 -8.61 -22.13 -16.76
CA VAL A 81 -9.89 -22.75 -16.32
C VAL A 81 -10.42 -23.72 -17.36
N LYS A 82 -11.41 -24.53 -17.00
CA LYS A 82 -12.06 -25.47 -17.94
C LYS A 82 -13.02 -24.71 -18.85
N GLU A 83 -13.13 -25.13 -20.11
CA GLU A 83 -14.05 -24.50 -21.08
C GLU A 83 -15.53 -24.56 -20.63
N ALA A 84 -15.90 -25.58 -19.85
CA ALA A 84 -17.27 -25.77 -19.37
C ALA A 84 -17.60 -24.95 -18.11
N ASN A 85 -16.60 -24.53 -17.32
CA ASN A 85 -16.81 -23.77 -16.09
C ASN A 85 -15.59 -22.87 -15.82
N GLU A 86 -15.81 -21.55 -15.90
CA GLU A 86 -14.78 -20.54 -15.68
C GLU A 86 -14.36 -20.39 -14.22
N LEU A 87 -15.07 -21.03 -13.29
CA LEU A 87 -14.72 -21.07 -11.86
C LEU A 87 -13.91 -22.31 -11.50
N ASP A 88 -13.77 -23.28 -12.41
CA ASP A 88 -13.08 -24.55 -12.14
C ASP A 88 -11.68 -24.53 -12.79
N PRO A 89 -10.60 -24.51 -11.98
CA PRO A 89 -9.24 -24.56 -12.49
C PRO A 89 -8.97 -25.77 -13.37
N PHE A 90 -8.22 -25.57 -14.47
CA PHE A 90 -7.82 -26.65 -15.36
C PHE A 90 -6.92 -27.68 -14.66
N ILE A 91 -6.08 -27.20 -13.74
CA ILE A 91 -5.28 -28.03 -12.82
C ILE A 91 -5.80 -27.75 -11.42
N LYS A 92 -6.24 -28.80 -10.71
CA LYS A 92 -6.71 -28.66 -9.33
C LYS A 92 -5.58 -28.11 -8.47
N VAL A 93 -5.84 -26.99 -7.80
CA VAL A 93 -4.86 -26.31 -6.96
C VAL A 93 -5.04 -26.75 -5.50
N PRO A 94 -3.95 -27.03 -4.76
CA PRO A 94 -4.03 -27.34 -3.34
C PRO A 94 -4.61 -26.19 -2.53
N ALA A 95 -5.47 -26.49 -1.55
CA ALA A 95 -6.10 -25.48 -0.70
C ALA A 95 -5.09 -24.74 0.20
N ASP A 96 -4.00 -25.41 0.54
CA ASP A 96 -2.88 -24.92 1.33
C ASP A 96 -1.80 -24.20 0.49
N LEU A 97 -2.00 -24.08 -0.83
CA LEU A 97 -1.07 -23.34 -1.68
C LEU A 97 -0.98 -21.88 -1.20
N ASN A 98 0.25 -21.47 -0.87
CA ASN A 98 0.57 -20.11 -0.46
C ASN A 98 1.39 -19.41 -1.56
N LEU A 99 0.92 -18.24 -1.99
CA LEU A 99 1.57 -17.41 -3.00
C LEU A 99 2.13 -16.15 -2.33
N LYS A 100 3.44 -15.95 -2.46
CA LYS A 100 4.18 -14.84 -1.85
C LYS A 100 4.70 -13.86 -2.90
N PHE A 101 4.47 -12.58 -2.63
CA PHE A 101 4.94 -11.47 -3.45
C PHE A 101 5.72 -10.49 -2.59
N LEU A 102 6.83 -9.99 -3.11
CA LEU A 102 7.68 -9.01 -2.47
C LEU A 102 7.24 -7.62 -2.89
N ILE A 103 7.16 -6.71 -1.92
CA ILE A 103 7.00 -5.28 -2.13
C ILE A 103 8.35 -4.63 -1.82
N LYS A 104 8.91 -3.95 -2.81
CA LYS A 104 10.11 -3.11 -2.67
C LYS A 104 9.73 -1.66 -2.89
N ILE A 105 10.30 -0.75 -2.13
CA ILE A 105 10.13 0.69 -2.34
C ILE A 105 11.25 1.18 -3.25
N ASN A 106 10.92 1.90 -4.31
CA ASN A 106 11.90 2.45 -5.26
C ASN A 106 12.03 3.98 -5.17
N ASP A 107 11.15 4.63 -4.41
CA ASP A 107 11.19 6.06 -4.13
C ASP A 107 11.83 6.33 -2.76
N TYR A 108 13.00 6.98 -2.78
CA TYR A 108 13.74 7.35 -1.56
C TYR A 108 12.98 8.33 -0.66
N GLN A 109 11.91 8.97 -1.17
CA GLN A 109 11.09 9.91 -0.41
C GLN A 109 9.85 9.25 0.21
N PHE A 110 9.63 7.95 -0.01
CA PHE A 110 8.45 7.24 0.48
C PHE A 110 8.21 7.44 1.97
N GLU A 111 9.25 7.31 2.79
CA GLU A 111 9.14 7.47 4.24
C GLU A 111 8.64 8.86 4.68
N ASN A 112 8.93 9.87 3.86
CA ASN A 112 8.59 11.26 4.13
C ASN A 112 7.10 11.54 3.94
N TYR A 113 6.44 10.88 2.99
CA TYR A 113 5.02 11.14 2.67
C TYR A 113 4.07 10.02 3.06
N THR A 114 4.56 8.86 3.49
CA THR A 114 3.73 7.75 3.96
C THR A 114 3.56 7.79 5.47
N ASN A 115 2.32 7.64 5.97
CA ASN A 115 2.04 7.63 7.40
C ASN A 115 2.30 6.26 8.05
N LEU A 116 3.56 5.82 8.03
CA LEU A 116 4.03 4.60 8.67
C LEU A 116 5.31 4.89 9.47
N ASP A 117 5.58 4.04 10.45
CA ASP A 117 6.86 3.99 11.13
C ASP A 117 7.73 2.91 10.50
N PHE A 118 8.91 3.31 10.06
CA PHE A 118 9.86 2.44 9.39
C PHE A 118 10.82 1.85 10.43
N ALA A 119 10.81 0.54 10.57
CA ALA A 119 11.68 -0.20 11.47
C ALA A 119 12.70 -1.00 10.66
N LEU A 120 13.99 -0.87 11.01
CA LEU A 120 15.10 -1.45 10.23
C LEU A 120 15.09 -2.99 10.18
N ASN A 121 14.53 -3.64 11.20
CA ASN A 121 14.57 -5.10 11.37
C ASN A 121 13.21 -5.78 11.22
N GLN A 122 12.19 -5.05 10.76
CA GLN A 122 10.84 -5.57 10.62
C GLN A 122 10.32 -5.27 9.22
N VAL A 123 9.44 -6.15 8.73
CA VAL A 123 8.77 -5.96 7.43
C VAL A 123 7.27 -5.88 7.63
N PHE A 124 6.58 -5.27 6.68
CA PHE A 124 5.13 -5.31 6.64
C PHE A 124 4.65 -6.65 6.05
N LEU A 125 3.72 -7.33 6.73
CA LEU A 125 3.09 -8.54 6.23
C LEU A 125 1.63 -8.26 5.86
N PHE A 126 1.31 -8.52 4.61
CA PHE A 126 -0.05 -8.41 4.07
C PHE A 126 -0.56 -9.82 3.78
N SER A 127 -1.32 -10.40 4.72
CA SER A 127 -1.75 -11.80 4.61
C SER A 127 -3.22 -12.03 4.93
N ASN A 128 -3.78 -13.08 4.35
CA ASN A 128 -5.09 -13.64 4.69
C ASN A 128 -4.99 -14.84 5.65
N ALA A 129 -3.78 -15.16 6.13
CA ALA A 129 -3.52 -16.17 7.15
C ALA A 129 -2.52 -15.62 8.17
N LYS A 130 -2.79 -15.85 9.45
CA LYS A 130 -1.99 -15.33 10.55
C LYS A 130 -0.78 -16.22 10.80
N PRO A 131 0.45 -15.69 10.84
CA PRO A 131 1.60 -16.46 11.30
C PRO A 131 1.43 -16.93 12.76
N LEU A 132 2.00 -18.10 13.07
CA LEU A 132 1.92 -18.66 14.43
C LEU A 132 2.62 -17.80 15.49
N THR A 133 3.65 -17.08 15.06
CA THR A 133 4.47 -16.16 15.87
C THR A 133 3.79 -14.82 16.16
N GLU A 134 2.70 -14.50 15.44
CA GLU A 134 1.99 -13.22 15.61
C GLU A 134 0.83 -13.31 16.60
N PRO A 135 0.56 -12.22 17.35
CA PRO A 135 -0.50 -12.18 18.36
C PRO A 135 -1.90 -12.27 17.73
N VAL A 136 -2.90 -12.53 18.56
CA VAL A 136 -4.32 -12.59 18.12
C VAL A 136 -4.84 -11.29 17.52
N SER A 137 -4.15 -10.16 17.75
CA SER A 137 -4.44 -8.85 17.18
C SER A 137 -3.91 -8.66 15.76
N PHE A 138 -3.33 -9.70 15.14
CA PHE A 138 -2.85 -9.64 13.77
C PHE A 138 -3.93 -9.18 12.80
N GLU A 139 -3.58 -8.23 11.94
CA GLU A 139 -4.49 -7.64 10.98
C GLU A 139 -4.42 -8.33 9.62
N TYR A 140 -5.55 -8.88 9.19
CA TYR A 140 -5.67 -9.51 7.88
C TYR A 140 -5.76 -8.46 6.77
N LEU A 141 -5.32 -8.85 5.59
CA LEU A 141 -5.37 -8.01 4.40
C LEU A 141 -6.82 -7.57 4.08
N PRO A 142 -7.11 -6.26 4.04
CA PRO A 142 -8.44 -5.74 3.73
C PRO A 142 -8.89 -6.06 2.30
N LYS A 143 -10.19 -5.98 2.06
CA LYS A 143 -10.81 -5.99 0.73
C LYS A 143 -10.94 -4.59 0.16
N ILE A 144 -11.16 -4.52 -1.15
CA ILE A 144 -11.33 -3.25 -1.88
C ILE A 144 -12.41 -2.34 -1.28
N ASN A 145 -13.50 -2.92 -0.78
CA ASN A 145 -14.64 -2.21 -0.20
C ASN A 145 -14.47 -1.84 1.28
N ASP A 146 -13.45 -2.37 1.96
CA ASP A 146 -13.23 -2.09 3.37
C ASP A 146 -12.66 -0.68 3.54
N ASN A 147 -13.21 0.14 4.42
CA ASN A 147 -12.66 1.48 4.68
C ASN A 147 -11.49 1.42 5.68
N LYS A 148 -10.46 0.61 5.36
CA LYS A 148 -9.27 0.38 6.19
C LYS A 148 -8.02 0.87 5.48
N LEU A 149 -7.26 1.70 6.17
CA LEU A 149 -5.92 2.13 5.78
C LEU A 149 -4.87 1.24 6.45
N ILE A 150 -3.71 1.12 5.84
CA ILE A 150 -2.57 0.41 6.41
C ILE A 150 -1.92 1.28 7.48
N SER A 151 -1.73 0.69 8.66
CA SER A 151 -1.06 1.24 9.83
C SER A 151 0.15 0.38 10.19
N ASN A 152 0.83 0.72 11.28
CA ASN A 152 1.91 -0.09 11.84
C ASN A 152 1.44 -1.45 12.40
N ASP A 153 0.13 -1.70 12.49
CA ASP A 153 -0.40 -3.00 12.96
C ASP A 153 -0.11 -4.16 11.97
N TYR A 154 0.28 -3.83 10.73
CA TYR A 154 0.73 -4.79 9.73
C TYR A 154 2.24 -5.06 9.80
N LEU A 155 2.97 -4.35 10.67
CA LEU A 155 4.39 -4.59 10.92
C LEU A 155 4.51 -5.84 11.79
N VAL A 156 5.18 -6.87 11.30
CA VAL A 156 5.33 -8.13 12.05
C VAL A 156 6.53 -8.11 12.96
N SER A 157 6.53 -8.97 13.98
CA SER A 157 7.65 -9.13 14.91
C SER A 157 8.97 -9.44 14.21
N GLU A 158 10.10 -9.15 14.88
CA GLU A 158 11.43 -9.48 14.37
C GLU A 158 11.60 -10.99 14.13
N GLU A 159 10.96 -11.83 14.97
CA GLU A 159 10.94 -13.29 14.81
C GLU A 159 10.25 -13.71 13.50
N THR A 160 9.02 -13.22 13.27
CA THR A 160 8.30 -13.48 12.01
C THR A 160 9.08 -12.94 10.81
N THR A 161 9.67 -11.75 10.94
CA THR A 161 10.49 -11.15 9.89
C THR A 161 11.68 -12.05 9.54
N ALA A 162 12.41 -12.53 10.54
CA ALA A 162 13.55 -13.43 10.33
C ALA A 162 13.12 -14.72 9.62
N ILE A 163 11.99 -15.32 10.01
CA ILE A 163 11.43 -16.51 9.36
C ILE A 163 11.10 -16.21 7.88
N LEU A 164 10.35 -15.14 7.62
CA LEU A 164 9.95 -14.77 6.26
C LEU A 164 11.15 -14.50 5.35
N ILE A 165 12.11 -13.70 5.82
CA ILE A 165 13.32 -13.35 5.07
C ILE A 165 14.24 -14.57 4.89
N SER A 166 14.30 -15.49 5.87
CA SER A 166 15.12 -16.70 5.76
C SER A 166 14.66 -17.63 4.63
N ALA A 167 13.33 -17.69 4.37
CA ALA A 167 12.72 -18.47 3.31
C ALA A 167 12.96 -17.90 1.90
N LEU A 168 13.36 -16.63 1.78
CA LEU A 168 13.63 -16.01 0.49
C LEU A 168 14.99 -16.43 -0.08
N GLN A 169 15.12 -16.37 -1.41
CA GLN A 169 16.40 -16.59 -2.08
C GLN A 169 17.33 -15.37 -1.89
N PRO A 170 18.67 -15.52 -1.96
CA PRO A 170 19.60 -14.41 -1.74
C PRO A 170 19.30 -13.10 -2.51
N PRO A 171 18.94 -13.09 -3.81
CA PRO A 171 18.63 -11.84 -4.53
C PRO A 171 17.32 -11.17 -4.06
N GLU A 172 16.47 -11.91 -3.37
CA GLU A 172 15.16 -11.45 -2.92
C GLU A 172 15.23 -10.73 -1.57
N LYS A 173 16.28 -10.97 -0.78
CA LYS A 173 16.42 -10.46 0.60
C LYS A 173 16.73 -8.96 0.70
N GLN A 174 17.14 -8.33 -0.40
CA GLN A 174 17.52 -6.92 -0.41
C GLN A 174 16.30 -6.01 -0.56
N ASP A 175 16.26 -4.96 0.25
CA ASP A 175 15.29 -3.86 0.21
C ASP A 175 13.82 -4.33 0.26
N VAL A 176 13.56 -5.38 1.03
CA VAL A 176 12.19 -5.89 1.24
C VAL A 176 11.48 -4.96 2.23
N PHE A 177 10.55 -4.17 1.72
CA PHE A 177 9.68 -3.34 2.55
C PHE A 177 8.54 -4.16 3.14
N GLY A 178 7.96 -5.05 2.33
CA GLY A 178 6.86 -5.88 2.77
C GLY A 178 6.66 -7.12 1.92
N ILE A 179 5.86 -8.04 2.44
CA ILE A 179 5.54 -9.32 1.83
C ILE A 179 4.03 -9.46 1.80
N ILE A 180 3.49 -9.77 0.62
CA ILE A 180 2.11 -10.19 0.44
C ILE A 180 2.12 -11.72 0.44
N SER A 181 1.41 -12.34 1.37
CA SER A 181 1.35 -13.80 1.53
C SER A 181 -0.10 -14.26 1.49
N LEU A 182 -0.51 -14.92 0.40
CA LEU A 182 -1.90 -15.29 0.17
C LEU A 182 -2.06 -16.80 0.09
N ASN A 183 -2.76 -17.37 1.06
CA ASN A 183 -3.23 -18.76 1.01
C ASN A 183 -4.49 -18.84 0.16
N LEU A 184 -4.67 -19.92 -0.61
CA LEU A 184 -5.91 -20.09 -1.36
C LEU A 184 -7.14 -20.23 -0.46
N GLN A 185 -7.01 -20.93 0.66
CA GLN A 185 -7.94 -20.86 1.79
C GLN A 185 -7.26 -20.09 2.93
N GLY A 186 -7.81 -18.93 3.27
CA GLY A 186 -7.34 -18.14 4.40
C GLY A 186 -7.90 -18.66 5.72
N ASP A 187 -7.50 -18.02 6.83
CA ASP A 187 -8.01 -18.40 8.16
C ASP A 187 -9.52 -18.13 8.28
N ASN A 188 -10.01 -17.13 7.54
CA ASN A 188 -11.40 -16.70 7.50
C ASN A 188 -11.97 -16.84 6.08
N SER A 189 -13.27 -17.18 5.98
CA SER A 189 -13.96 -17.33 4.69
C SER A 189 -13.92 -16.06 3.82
N SER A 190 -13.88 -14.88 4.42
CA SER A 190 -13.71 -13.61 3.70
C SER A 190 -12.36 -13.51 3.00
N GLY A 191 -11.32 -14.17 3.53
CA GLY A 191 -9.97 -14.21 2.98
C GLY A 191 -9.77 -15.23 1.87
N ASN A 192 -10.74 -16.12 1.63
CA ASN A 192 -10.61 -17.20 0.66
C ASN A 192 -10.52 -16.70 -0.78
N ILE A 193 -9.64 -17.35 -1.54
CA ILE A 193 -9.46 -17.17 -2.98
C ILE A 193 -10.18 -18.27 -3.75
N VAL A 194 -10.24 -19.47 -3.17
CA VAL A 194 -11.04 -20.60 -3.63
C VAL A 194 -11.99 -21.07 -2.54
N ASP A 195 -13.12 -21.66 -2.92
CA ASP A 195 -14.08 -22.22 -1.98
C ASP A 195 -13.65 -23.61 -1.45
N ILE A 196 -14.54 -24.29 -0.72
CA ILE A 196 -14.30 -25.63 -0.16
C ILE A 196 -14.23 -26.70 -1.26
N ALA A 197 -14.90 -26.49 -2.40
CA ALA A 197 -14.86 -27.38 -3.55
C ALA A 197 -13.60 -27.16 -4.43
N GLY A 198 -12.91 -26.03 -4.25
CA GLY A 198 -11.77 -25.60 -5.05
C GLY A 198 -12.15 -24.72 -6.23
N GLU A 199 -13.38 -24.20 -6.27
CA GLU A 199 -13.84 -23.24 -7.26
C GLU A 199 -13.36 -21.82 -6.91
N ILE A 200 -13.15 -21.00 -7.93
CA ILE A 200 -12.56 -19.67 -7.82
C ILE A 200 -13.58 -18.65 -7.28
N ILE A 201 -13.18 -17.85 -6.29
CA ILE A 201 -13.99 -16.75 -5.71
C ILE A 201 -13.61 -15.37 -6.29
N SER A 202 -12.37 -15.20 -6.76
CA SER A 202 -11.86 -13.94 -7.35
C SER A 202 -11.85 -12.73 -6.41
N PRO A 203 -11.35 -12.81 -5.16
CA PRO A 203 -11.34 -11.65 -4.27
C PRO A 203 -10.43 -10.52 -4.79
N ASN A 204 -10.82 -9.28 -4.50
CA ASN A 204 -9.96 -8.09 -4.64
C ASN A 204 -9.55 -7.58 -3.26
N PHE A 205 -8.27 -7.73 -2.95
CA PHE A 205 -7.63 -7.22 -1.73
C PHE A 205 -7.10 -5.81 -1.92
N LYS A 206 -6.99 -5.06 -0.82
CA LYS A 206 -6.53 -3.67 -0.84
C LYS A 206 -5.42 -3.42 0.18
N ILE A 207 -4.36 -2.78 -0.30
CA ILE A 207 -3.31 -2.17 0.50
C ILE A 207 -3.40 -0.67 0.24
N HIS A 208 -3.90 0.10 1.21
CA HIS A 208 -4.13 1.54 1.05
C HIS A 208 -3.35 2.32 2.09
N PHE A 209 -2.28 2.97 1.66
CA PHE A 209 -1.46 3.81 2.53
C PHE A 209 -2.06 5.20 2.72
N ASP A 210 -2.00 5.69 3.96
CA ASP A 210 -2.32 7.06 4.26
C ASP A 210 -1.13 7.99 4.02
N ASN A 211 -1.40 9.28 3.77
CA ASN A 211 -0.35 10.28 3.66
C ASN A 211 0.04 10.84 5.02
N ARG A 212 1.33 11.10 5.20
CA ARG A 212 1.86 11.69 6.43
C ARG A 212 1.29 13.09 6.61
N LYS A 213 0.93 13.40 7.86
CA LYS A 213 0.63 14.76 8.32
C LYS A 213 1.81 15.29 9.10
N THR A 214 2.14 16.56 8.92
CA THR A 214 3.33 17.19 9.52
C THR A 214 2.99 18.58 10.02
N LEU A 215 3.68 19.06 11.05
CA LEU A 215 3.66 20.46 11.42
C LEU A 215 4.46 21.25 10.38
N TRP A 216 3.92 22.35 9.88
CA TRP A 216 4.58 23.12 8.82
C TRP A 216 5.29 24.33 9.41
N LYS A 217 6.59 24.38 9.18
CA LYS A 217 7.52 25.35 9.77
C LYS A 217 8.04 26.27 8.67
N TYR A 218 7.60 27.52 8.69
CA TYR A 218 8.00 28.55 7.73
C TYR A 218 9.17 29.34 8.30
N ILE A 219 10.30 29.30 7.59
CA ILE A 219 11.59 29.82 8.06
C ILE A 219 12.00 30.97 7.14
N ASN A 220 11.96 32.20 7.67
CA ASN A 220 12.50 33.37 6.99
C ASN A 220 13.95 33.63 7.45
N ARG A 221 14.91 33.18 6.64
CA ARG A 221 16.34 33.30 6.99
C ARG A 221 16.84 34.75 7.01
N LYS A 222 16.23 35.65 6.24
CA LYS A 222 16.64 37.07 6.19
C LYS A 222 16.20 37.82 7.43
N ALA A 223 14.97 37.58 7.89
CA ALA A 223 14.41 38.18 9.09
C ALA A 223 14.81 37.44 10.38
N GLY A 224 15.31 36.20 10.26
CA GLY A 224 15.63 35.36 11.41
C GLY A 224 14.38 34.89 12.16
N THR A 225 13.25 34.79 11.48
CA THR A 225 11.96 34.42 12.09
C THR A 225 11.49 33.05 11.61
N GLU A 226 10.73 32.39 12.47
CA GLU A 226 10.13 31.10 12.22
C GLU A 226 8.71 31.12 12.77
N ILE A 227 7.78 30.52 12.02
CA ILE A 227 6.41 30.27 12.48
C ILE A 227 6.01 28.84 12.15
N GLU A 228 5.16 28.26 12.97
CA GLU A 228 4.75 26.87 12.87
C GLU A 228 3.23 26.73 12.96
N THR A 229 2.65 25.83 12.17
CA THR A 229 1.22 25.56 12.24
C THR A 229 0.83 24.90 13.56
N ASN A 230 -0.29 25.32 14.14
CA ASN A 230 -0.85 24.80 15.40
C ASN A 230 -1.22 23.31 15.31
N THR A 231 -1.55 22.82 14.11
CA THR A 231 -1.96 21.44 13.87
C THR A 231 -1.21 20.84 12.67
N PRO A 232 -1.01 19.51 12.63
CA PRO A 232 -0.40 18.85 11.49
C PRO A 232 -1.28 18.94 10.24
N LYS A 233 -0.68 19.31 9.11
CA LYS A 233 -1.33 19.42 7.81
C LYS A 233 -0.90 18.26 6.89
N PRO A 234 -1.80 17.75 6.03
CA PRO A 234 -1.52 16.60 5.16
C PRO A 234 -0.51 16.94 4.06
N LEU A 235 0.40 16.01 3.76
CA LEU A 235 1.23 16.10 2.56
C LEU A 235 0.47 15.52 1.36
N THR A 236 0.26 16.30 0.31
CA THR A 236 -0.36 15.82 -0.94
C THR A 236 0.48 16.19 -2.15
N ARG A 237 0.44 15.37 -3.19
CA ARG A 237 1.09 15.66 -4.48
C ARG A 237 0.26 16.63 -5.33
N SER A 238 -1.06 16.53 -5.20
CA SER A 238 -2.04 17.30 -5.96
C SER A 238 -2.84 18.20 -5.02
N GLY A 239 -3.33 19.30 -5.60
CA GLY A 239 -4.09 20.31 -4.88
C GLY A 239 -3.24 21.21 -3.99
N PHE A 240 -3.92 22.12 -3.31
CA PHE A 240 -3.34 23.06 -2.38
C PHE A 240 -4.02 22.86 -1.02
N VAL A 241 -3.23 22.92 0.06
CA VAL A 241 -3.76 22.82 1.43
C VAL A 241 -3.75 24.25 1.92
N GLU A 242 -4.94 24.81 2.09
CA GLU A 242 -5.07 26.19 2.50
C GLU A 242 -4.62 26.36 3.96
N ILE A 243 -3.85 27.43 4.20
CA ILE A 243 -3.41 27.82 5.53
C ILE A 243 -4.16 29.09 5.88
N ASP A 244 -4.90 29.06 6.98
CA ASP A 244 -5.58 30.23 7.54
C ASP A 244 -4.60 31.00 8.45
N PRO A 245 -4.09 32.18 8.03
CA PRO A 245 -3.08 32.90 8.81
C PRO A 245 -3.57 33.29 10.22
N LEU A 246 -4.87 33.42 10.43
CA LEU A 246 -5.44 33.85 11.71
C LEU A 246 -5.58 32.69 12.71
N ASN A 247 -5.92 31.51 12.22
CA ASN A 247 -6.30 30.35 13.06
C ASN A 247 -5.25 29.23 13.06
N ASP A 248 -4.44 29.10 12.02
CA ASP A 248 -3.44 28.04 11.92
C ASP A 248 -2.12 28.38 12.62
N PHE A 249 -1.91 29.60 13.12
CA PHE A 249 -0.68 30.00 13.82
C PHE A 249 -0.96 30.60 15.20
N THR A 250 0.02 30.47 16.11
CA THR A 250 0.01 31.16 17.39
C THR A 250 1.38 31.83 17.62
N PRO A 251 1.48 33.19 17.60
CA PRO A 251 0.40 34.15 17.40
C PRO A 251 -0.12 34.18 15.94
N SER A 252 -1.35 34.67 15.77
CA SER A 252 -1.97 34.88 14.45
C SER A 252 -1.09 35.76 13.54
N GLN A 253 -1.11 35.44 12.25
CA GLN A 253 -0.38 36.13 11.19
C GLN A 253 -1.30 37.07 10.40
N LEU A 254 -0.73 37.89 9.51
CA LEU A 254 -1.50 38.80 8.66
C LEU A 254 -2.38 38.01 7.68
N ALA A 255 -3.68 38.33 7.62
CA ALA A 255 -4.69 37.60 6.85
C ALA A 255 -4.38 37.48 5.34
N ASP A 256 -3.72 38.47 4.76
CA ASP A 256 -3.39 38.47 3.32
C ASP A 256 -2.06 37.74 2.99
N THR A 257 -1.42 37.11 3.98
CA THR A 257 -0.15 36.40 3.76
C THR A 257 -0.41 35.04 3.15
N GLN A 258 0.24 34.76 2.01
CA GLN A 258 0.18 33.45 1.37
C GLN A 258 1.32 32.55 1.86
N TYR A 259 0.97 31.32 2.20
CA TYR A 259 1.90 30.32 2.69
C TYR A 259 1.95 29.12 1.74
N PRO A 260 3.11 28.82 1.12
CA PRO A 260 3.20 27.73 0.16
C PRO A 260 3.22 26.36 0.84
N ASN A 261 2.68 25.33 0.18
CA ASN A 261 2.80 23.94 0.62
C ASN A 261 4.27 23.47 0.65
N PRO A 262 4.63 22.57 1.58
CA PRO A 262 5.98 22.02 1.68
C PRO A 262 6.29 21.00 0.57
N SER A 263 7.58 20.80 0.36
CA SER A 263 8.09 19.66 -0.41
C SER A 263 8.38 18.48 0.50
N VAL A 264 8.12 17.27 0.02
CA VAL A 264 8.52 16.00 0.66
C VAL A 264 10.05 15.83 0.79
N LYS A 265 10.85 16.78 0.27
CA LYS A 265 12.31 16.82 0.38
C LYS A 265 12.82 17.37 1.72
N SER A 266 11.99 18.15 2.43
CA SER A 266 12.41 18.90 3.61
C SER A 266 11.60 18.47 4.84
N ILE A 267 11.55 17.16 5.08
CA ILE A 267 10.87 16.60 6.26
C ILE A 267 11.92 16.24 7.30
N THR A 268 11.72 16.70 8.52
CA THR A 268 12.54 16.35 9.69
C THR A 268 11.66 15.72 10.75
N LYS A 269 12.20 14.72 11.45
CA LYS A 269 11.54 14.13 12.62
C LYS A 269 12.28 14.62 13.86
N ILE A 270 11.57 15.30 14.75
CA ILE A 270 12.10 15.76 16.03
C ILE A 270 11.23 15.14 17.11
N SER A 271 11.83 14.26 17.93
CA SER A 271 11.06 13.44 18.88
C SER A 271 10.01 12.57 18.15
N SER A 272 8.73 12.67 18.53
CA SER A 272 7.59 11.98 17.91
C SER A 272 7.00 12.74 16.73
N ASP A 273 7.31 14.03 16.55
CA ASP A 273 6.65 14.90 15.59
C ASP A 273 7.45 15.03 14.29
N TYR A 274 6.72 15.17 13.20
CA TYR A 274 7.27 15.39 11.87
C TYR A 274 7.03 16.83 11.44
N TYR A 275 8.10 17.49 11.00
CA TYR A 275 8.11 18.88 10.59
C TYR A 275 8.45 19.00 9.11
N SER A 276 7.65 19.78 8.40
CA SER A 276 7.96 20.21 7.04
C SER A 276 8.59 21.59 7.07
N GLU A 277 9.86 21.71 6.67
CA GLU A 277 10.55 23.00 6.64
C GLU A 277 10.37 23.70 5.29
N ILE A 278 9.89 24.95 5.35
CA ILE A 278 9.55 25.77 4.19
C ILE A 278 10.31 27.08 4.30
N PHE A 279 11.23 27.34 3.36
CA PHE A 279 12.05 28.56 3.39
C PHE A 279 11.37 29.67 2.59
N ILE A 280 11.07 30.80 3.24
CA ILE A 280 10.37 31.97 2.68
C ILE A 280 11.22 33.26 2.77
#